data_AF-A0A7V2JXH9-F1
#
_entry.id   AF-A0A7V2JXH9-F1
#
_cell.length_a   1.000
_cell.length_b   1.000
_cell.length_c   1.000
_cell.angle_alpha   90.00
_cell.angle_beta   90.00
_cell.angle_gamma   90.00
#
_symmetry.space_group_name_H-M   'P 1'
#
loop_
_entity.id
_entity.type
_entity.pdbx_description
1 polymer ?
#
loop_
_entity_poly.entity_id
_entity_poly.type
_entity_poly.pdbx_seq_one_letter_code
_entity_poly.pdbx_strand_id
1 'polypeptide(L)'
;MLIWIGFSLSILSLLYISRRSLWLAMTSAAAVLALFTLSTGEMLTVLSRTFADPSVLLIAFVVGIIPLIGGALEESGEMDRLVENMRMGKRLFFAV
;
A
#
# COMPACT_ATOMS: atom_id res chain seq x y z
N MET A 1 17.28 -18.54 -16.21
CA MET A 1 16.43 -19.39 -15.35
C MET A 1 16.26 -18.81 -13.95
N LEU A 2 17.32 -18.37 -13.26
CA LEU A 2 17.21 -17.75 -11.93
C LEU A 2 16.25 -16.56 -11.85
N ILE A 3 16.22 -15.68 -12.87
CA ILE A 3 15.29 -14.54 -12.94
C ILE A 3 13.83 -15.00 -12.91
N TRP A 4 13.48 -16.04 -13.67
CA TRP A 4 12.12 -16.59 -13.71
C TRP A 4 11.72 -17.24 -12.38
N ILE A 5 12.66 -17.88 -11.71
CA ILE A 5 12.46 -18.43 -10.36
C ILE A 5 12.19 -17.29 -9.37
N GLY A 6 13.04 -16.26 -9.36
CA GLY A 6 12.87 -15.08 -8.50
C GLY A 6 11.55 -14.35 -8.74
N PHE A 7 11.17 -14.16 -10.01
CA PHE A 7 9.88 -13.60 -10.38
C PHE A 7 8.71 -14.44 -9.85
N SER A 8 8.72 -15.76 -10.08
CA SER A 8 7.67 -16.67 -9.61
C SER A 8 7.58 -16.66 -8.08
N LEU A 9 8.72 -16.64 -7.39
CA LEU A 9 8.79 -16.59 -5.93
C LEU A 9 8.25 -15.25 -5.39
N SER A 10 8.52 -14.14 -6.09
CA SER A 10 7.99 -12.82 -5.72
C SER A 10 6.47 -12.78 -5.83
N ILE A 11 5.89 -13.37 -6.88
CA ILE A 11 4.43 -13.50 -7.04
C ILE A 11 3.84 -14.37 -5.94
N LEU A 12 4.44 -15.55 -5.67
CA LEU A 12 3.95 -16.43 -4.61
C LEU A 12 3.99 -15.74 -3.23
N SER A 13 5.07 -15.01 -2.94
CA SER A 13 5.20 -14.20 -1.72
C SER A 13 4.08 -13.15 -1.64
N LEU A 14 3.85 -12.42 -2.72
CA LEU A 14 2.79 -11.41 -2.82
C LEU A 14 1.42 -12.03 -2.54
N LEU A 15 1.07 -13.11 -3.24
CA LEU A 15 -0.24 -13.75 -3.13
C LEU A 15 -0.49 -14.39 -1.77
N TYR A 16 0.55 -14.95 -1.15
CA TYR A 16 0.43 -15.61 0.15
C TYR A 16 0.29 -14.59 1.30
N ILE A 17 1.09 -13.53 1.28
CA ILE A 17 1.15 -12.56 2.38
C ILE A 17 0.06 -11.49 2.27
N SER A 18 -0.45 -11.19 1.06
CA SER A 18 -1.46 -10.15 0.82
C SER A 18 -2.74 -10.37 1.62
N ARG A 19 -3.06 -11.64 1.95
CA ARG A 19 -4.20 -12.00 2.80
C ARG A 19 -4.08 -11.49 4.23
N ARG A 20 -2.87 -11.24 4.73
CA ARG A 20 -2.63 -10.73 6.09
C ARG A 20 -2.36 -9.24 6.10
N SER A 21 -1.52 -8.77 5.18
CA SER A 21 -1.13 -7.37 5.10
C SER A 21 -0.60 -7.08 3.71
N LEU A 22 -1.24 -6.11 3.07
CA LEU A 22 -0.85 -5.66 1.74
C LEU A 22 0.55 -5.04 1.76
N TRP A 23 0.89 -4.23 2.76
CA TRP A 23 2.21 -3.59 2.85
C TRP A 23 3.33 -4.61 3.03
N LEU A 24 3.12 -5.63 3.87
CA LEU A 24 4.10 -6.71 4.05
C LEU A 24 4.29 -7.49 2.76
N ALA A 25 3.19 -7.79 2.05
CA ALA A 25 3.22 -8.54 0.81
C ALA A 25 3.99 -7.81 -0.29
N MET A 26 3.76 -6.50 -0.44
CA MET A 26 4.50 -5.68 -1.41
C MET A 26 5.98 -5.61 -1.07
N THR A 27 6.31 -5.39 0.21
CA THR A 27 7.70 -5.29 0.68
C THR A 27 8.44 -6.61 0.47
N SER A 28 7.85 -7.73 0.85
CA SER A 28 8.47 -9.05 0.71
C SER A 28 8.63 -9.45 -0.76
N ALA A 29 7.63 -9.20 -1.60
CA ALA A 29 7.70 -9.48 -3.03
C ALA A 29 8.79 -8.65 -3.71
N ALA A 30 8.88 -7.35 -3.40
CA ALA A 30 9.93 -6.48 -3.91
C ALA A 30 11.33 -6.93 -3.45
N ALA A 31 11.48 -7.31 -2.18
CA ALA A 31 12.74 -7.82 -1.64
C ALA A 31 13.16 -9.13 -2.33
N VAL A 32 12.23 -10.09 -2.46
CA VAL A 32 12.48 -11.35 -3.16
C VAL A 32 12.86 -11.08 -4.62
N LEU A 33 12.16 -10.19 -5.32
CA LEU A 33 12.48 -9.88 -6.70
C LEU A 33 13.87 -9.26 -6.82
N ALA A 34 14.17 -8.24 -6.01
CA ALA A 34 15.46 -7.55 -6.01
C ALA A 34 16.64 -8.48 -5.73
N LEU A 35 16.49 -9.45 -4.82
CA LEU A 35 17.53 -10.44 -4.52
C LEU A 35 17.92 -11.31 -5.73
N PHE A 36 17.00 -11.52 -6.68
CA PHE A 36 17.25 -12.35 -7.87
C PHE A 36 17.53 -11.52 -9.13
N THR A 37 17.21 -10.23 -9.15
CA THR A 37 17.32 -9.39 -10.35
C THR A 37 18.35 -8.27 -10.26
N LEU A 38 18.77 -7.87 -9.06
CA LEU A 38 19.71 -6.77 -8.83
C LEU A 38 20.92 -7.23 -8.03
N SER A 39 22.06 -6.59 -8.27
CA SER A 39 23.19 -6.66 -7.33
C SER A 39 22.88 -5.89 -6.04
N THR A 40 23.58 -6.21 -4.94
CA THR A 40 23.38 -5.52 -3.66
C THR A 40 23.61 -4.00 -3.75
N GLY A 41 24.56 -3.56 -4.58
CA GLY A 41 24.83 -2.14 -4.82
C GLY A 41 23.69 -1.44 -5.59
N GLU A 42 23.14 -2.09 -6.61
CA GLU A 42 21.98 -1.56 -7.34
C GLU A 42 20.73 -1.51 -6.47
N MET A 43 20.49 -2.53 -5.64
CA MET A 43 19.39 -2.57 -4.69
C MET A 43 19.44 -1.38 -3.71
N LEU A 44 20.61 -1.10 -3.12
CA LEU A 44 20.80 0.07 -2.23
C LEU A 44 20.63 1.40 -2.98
N THR A 45 21.09 1.46 -4.23
CA THR A 45 20.92 2.65 -5.07
C THR A 45 19.46 2.91 -5.39
N VAL A 46 18.69 1.86 -5.73
CA VAL A 46 17.25 1.98 -5.99
C VAL A 46 16.50 2.36 -4.71
N LEU A 47 16.80 1.71 -3.57
CA LEU A 47 16.20 2.06 -2.28
C LEU A 47 16.45 3.53 -1.91
N SER A 48 17.70 3.97 -1.95
CA SER A 48 18.05 5.36 -1.64
C SER A 48 17.38 6.36 -2.59
N ARG A 49 17.30 6.05 -3.89
CA ARG A 49 16.56 6.89 -4.86
C ARG A 49 15.08 6.96 -4.54
N THR A 50 14.42 5.84 -4.22
CA THR A 50 13.00 5.82 -3.86
C THR A 50 12.70 6.65 -2.62
N PHE A 51 13.55 6.59 -1.60
CA PHE A 51 13.39 7.40 -0.38
C PHE A 51 13.82 8.86 -0.54
N ALA A 52 14.57 9.19 -1.58
CA ALA A 52 14.96 10.57 -1.89
C ALA A 52 14.06 11.22 -2.97
N ASP A 53 13.22 10.44 -3.67
CA ASP A 53 12.34 10.94 -4.72
C ASP A 53 11.17 11.74 -4.10
N PRO A 54 11.10 13.06 -4.35
CA PRO A 54 10.04 13.90 -3.80
C PRO A 54 8.64 13.44 -4.21
N SER A 55 8.48 12.89 -5.42
CA SER A 55 7.19 12.42 -5.93
C SER A 55 6.69 11.23 -5.12
N VAL A 56 7.58 10.28 -4.81
CA VAL A 56 7.26 9.11 -3.97
C VAL A 56 6.89 9.55 -2.57
N LEU A 57 7.69 10.45 -1.97
CA LEU A 57 7.43 10.98 -0.63
C LEU A 57 6.11 11.75 -0.54
N LEU A 58 5.80 12.58 -1.54
CA LEU A 58 4.54 13.33 -1.60
C LEU A 58 3.33 12.39 -1.73
N ILE A 59 3.42 11.34 -2.56
CA ILE A 59 2.35 10.36 -2.67
C ILE A 59 2.17 9.62 -1.34
N ALA A 60 3.25 9.15 -0.72
CA ALA A 60 3.19 8.47 0.57
C ALA A 60 2.55 9.37 1.66
N PHE A 61 2.90 10.66 1.66
CA PHE A 61 2.31 11.65 2.56
C PHE A 61 0.81 11.85 2.31
N VAL A 62 0.41 12.08 1.06
CA VAL A 62 -1.00 12.27 0.68
C VAL A 62 -1.84 11.04 1.01
N VAL A 63 -1.36 9.84 0.70
CA VAL A 63 -2.05 8.59 1.02
C VAL A 63 -2.19 8.41 2.53
N GLY A 64 -1.19 8.83 3.31
CA GLY A 64 -1.25 8.82 4.78
C GLY A 64 -2.25 9.83 5.36
N ILE A 65 -2.51 10.95 4.68
CA ILE A 65 -3.51 11.94 5.11
C ILE A 65 -4.94 11.41 4.97
N ILE A 66 -5.23 10.57 3.98
CA ILE A 66 -6.61 10.10 3.71
C ILE A 66 -7.24 9.44 4.96
N PRO A 67 -6.60 8.47 5.64
CA PRO A 67 -7.11 7.92 6.90
C PRO A 67 -7.23 8.95 8.03
N LEU A 68 -6.33 9.92 8.12
CA LEU A 68 -6.39 10.97 9.16
C LEU A 68 -7.63 11.86 8.98
N ILE A 69 -7.96 12.21 7.74
CA ILE A 69 -9.20 12.93 7.43
C ILE A 69 -10.41 12.08 7.81
N GLY A 70 -10.40 10.78 7.46
CA GLY A 70 -11.46 9.85 7.83
C GLY A 70 -11.69 9.79 9.34
N GLY A 71 -10.62 9.65 10.12
CA GLY A 71 -10.70 9.64 11.58
C GLY A 71 -11.20 10.96 12.17
N ALA A 72 -10.75 12.10 11.65
CA ALA A 72 -11.23 13.41 12.10
C ALA A 72 -12.72 13.63 11.83
N LEU A 73 -13.21 13.19 10.65
CA LEU A 73 -14.64 13.27 10.29
C LEU A 73 -15.51 12.36 11.17
N GLU A 74 -14.98 11.19 11.55
CA GLU A 74 -15.65 10.27 12.47
C GLU A 74 -15.74 10.86 13.88
N GLU A 75 -14.64 11.40 14.41
CA GLU A 75 -14.61 12.02 15.75
C GLU A 75 -15.49 13.27 15.85
N SER A 76 -15.59 14.07 14.78
CA SER A 76 -16.42 15.27 14.76
C SER A 76 -17.91 15.00 14.49
N GLY A 77 -18.31 13.75 14.22
CA GLY A 77 -19.68 13.39 13.84
C GLY A 77 -20.09 13.89 12.44
N GLU A 78 -19.15 14.40 11.65
CA GLU A 78 -19.41 14.88 10.28
C GLU A 78 -19.62 13.71 9.33
N MET A 79 -19.01 12.55 9.60
CA MET A 79 -19.25 11.33 8.84
C MET A 79 -20.74 10.92 8.88
N ASP A 80 -21.39 10.99 10.05
CA ASP A 80 -22.81 10.66 10.20
C ASP A 80 -23.71 11.65 9.45
N ARG A 81 -23.39 12.95 9.54
CA ARG A 81 -24.10 14.01 8.80
C ARG A 81 -23.98 13.83 7.30
N LEU A 82 -22.81 13.42 6.81
CA LEU A 82 -22.59 13.11 5.39
C LEU A 82 -23.48 11.93 4.95
N VAL A 83 -23.48 10.84 5.72
CA VAL A 83 -24.29 9.64 5.42
C VAL A 83 -25.79 9.94 5.47
N GLU A 84 -26.27 10.73 6.44
CA GLU A 84 -27.69 11.09 6.56
C GLU A 84 -28.19 11.96 5.41
N ASN A 85 -27.31 12.77 4.83
CA ASN A 85 -27.64 13.60 3.66
C ASN A 85 -27.45 12.87 2.33
N MET A 86 -26.97 11.63 2.33
CA MET A 86 -26.89 10.82 1.11
C MET A 86 -28.24 10.19 0.76
N ARG A 87 -28.65 10.30 -0.52
CA ARG A 87 -29.87 9.66 -1.05
C ARG A 87 -29.83 8.12 -1.05
N MET A 88 -28.66 7.51 -0.85
CA MET A 88 -28.51 6.06 -0.65
C MET A 88 -28.64 5.74 0.83
N GLY A 89 -29.69 5.01 1.22
CA GLY A 89 -29.97 4.70 2.63
C GLY A 89 -28.78 4.01 3.34
N LYS A 90 -28.64 4.28 4.64
CA LYS A 90 -27.57 3.83 5.56
C LYS A 90 -27.08 2.37 5.35
N ARG A 91 -27.95 1.47 4.89
CA ARG A 91 -27.65 0.06 4.57
C ARG A 91 -26.55 -0.15 3.50
N LEU A 92 -26.37 0.75 2.54
CA LEU A 92 -25.35 0.60 1.49
C LEU A 92 -23.96 1.08 1.95
N PHE A 93 -23.90 1.97 2.94
CA PHE A 93 -22.64 2.53 3.43
C PHE A 93 -21.95 1.63 4.47
N PHE A 94 -22.73 1.01 5.35
CA PHE A 94 -22.22 0.07 6.36
C PHE A 94 -22.24 -1.40 5.90
N ALA A 95 -22.48 -1.67 4.62
CA ALA A 95 -22.40 -3.02 4.06
C ALA A 95 -20.93 -3.43 3.88
N VAL A 96 -20.28 -3.70 5.00
CA VAL A 96 -19.15 -4.62 5.13
C VAL A 96 -19.66 -5.82 5.93
#